data_AF-A0A950X8B2-F1
#
_entry.id   AF-A0A950X8B2-F1
#
_cell.length_a   1.000
_cell.length_b   1.000
_cell.length_c   1.000
_cell.angle_alpha   90.00
_cell.angle_beta   90.00
_cell.angle_gamma   90.00
#
_symmetry.space_group_name_H-M   'P 1'
#
loop_
_entity.id
_entity.type
_entity.pdbx_description
1 polymer ?
#
loop_
_entity_poly.entity_id
_entity_poly.type
_entity_poly.pdbx_seq_one_letter_code
_entity_poly.pdbx_strand_id
1 'polypeptide(L)'
;MYALDTSMSRAFYGDATIDMGCGLSVASGANDALHLDGGSLTAANILINSAATYSYPSGSVSPTPTPTSASSLTDPLASMTLPTFSSCTYTNTSITTSRTLNPGTYCGGMTISNGASVTLNSGLYIITGGINWNTSGTTVNGTAVTLFFTQGGGSGYGNVTISGGVNTNLSAPTNVSSLSQGINGVLMATDRSWINTSQEININGGSNADLTGIIYAPGVGVIITGNTTVTGKYFGLVADNISVNGGASLTIPTPNYSSLPHGSPFPGGTVYLSQ
;
A
#
# COMPACT_ATOMS: atom_id res chain seq x y z
N MET A 1 5.05 -5.41 7.34
CA MET A 1 5.22 -5.21 5.89
C MET A 1 5.82 -6.45 5.27
N TYR A 2 5.44 -6.76 4.03
CA TYR A 2 5.90 -7.93 3.29
C TYR A 2 6.32 -7.48 1.89
N ALA A 3 7.58 -7.72 1.53
CA ALA A 3 8.07 -7.67 0.15
C ALA A 3 8.10 -9.11 -0.38
N LEU A 4 7.24 -9.42 -1.35
CA LEU A 4 6.88 -10.77 -1.76
C LEU A 4 7.70 -11.33 -2.92
N ASP A 5 8.39 -10.49 -3.71
CA ASP A 5 9.24 -10.98 -4.79
C ASP A 5 10.30 -11.93 -4.21
N THR A 6 10.39 -13.12 -4.76
CA THR A 6 11.23 -14.21 -4.24
C THR A 6 12.64 -14.23 -4.82
N SER A 7 12.94 -13.36 -5.80
CA SER A 7 14.17 -13.37 -6.58
C SER A 7 14.77 -11.99 -6.86
N MET A 8 14.06 -10.91 -6.57
CA MET A 8 14.50 -9.54 -6.85
C MET A 8 15.62 -9.10 -5.90
N SER A 9 16.73 -8.65 -6.47
CA SER A 9 17.71 -7.84 -5.72
C SER A 9 17.05 -6.55 -5.28
N ARG A 10 17.25 -6.16 -4.02
CA ARG A 10 16.65 -4.97 -3.41
C ARG A 10 15.12 -4.99 -3.40
N ALA A 11 14.53 -6.19 -3.21
CA ALA A 11 13.09 -6.35 -3.00
C ALA A 11 12.55 -5.43 -1.89
N PHE A 12 13.38 -5.15 -0.88
CA PHE A 12 13.22 -3.98 -0.03
C PHE A 12 14.42 -3.04 -0.21
N TYR A 13 14.15 -1.80 -0.63
CA TYR A 13 15.15 -0.75 -0.78
C TYR A 13 14.79 0.49 0.04
N GLY A 14 15.80 1.16 0.59
CA GLY A 14 15.62 2.53 1.03
C GLY A 14 16.88 3.36 1.25
N ASP A 15 16.70 4.67 1.30
CA ASP A 15 17.72 5.65 1.72
C ASP A 15 17.12 6.71 2.69
N ALA A 16 15.98 6.35 3.29
CA ALA A 16 15.07 7.22 4.01
C ALA A 16 14.97 6.87 5.51
N THR A 17 14.23 7.70 6.26
CA THR A 17 13.83 7.35 7.63
C THR A 17 12.56 6.50 7.61
N ILE A 18 12.70 5.24 8.01
CA ILE A 18 11.64 4.24 8.07
C ILE A 18 11.52 3.76 9.52
N ASP A 19 10.46 4.18 10.21
CA ASP A 19 10.21 3.80 11.61
C ASP A 19 8.88 3.07 11.69
N MET A 20 8.94 1.78 12.01
CA MET A 20 7.80 0.88 11.98
C MET A 20 7.67 0.16 13.32
N GLY A 21 6.58 0.39 14.02
CA GLY A 21 6.17 -0.42 15.17
C GLY A 21 5.63 -1.80 14.78
N CYS A 22 5.82 -2.24 13.53
CA CYS A 22 5.43 -3.55 13.01
C CYS A 22 6.64 -4.29 12.39
N GLY A 23 6.47 -5.57 12.09
CA GLY A 23 7.54 -6.38 11.50
C GLY A 23 7.74 -6.15 10.01
N LEU A 24 8.94 -6.43 9.50
CA LEU A 24 9.27 -6.51 8.07
C LEU A 24 9.59 -7.95 7.69
N SER A 25 9.08 -8.41 6.55
CA SER A 25 9.39 -9.71 5.95
C SER A 25 9.81 -9.52 4.50
N VAL A 26 10.97 -10.05 4.12
CA VAL A 26 11.53 -9.95 2.76
C VAL A 26 11.71 -11.36 2.20
N ALA A 27 10.87 -11.74 1.24
CA ALA A 27 10.81 -13.10 0.69
C ALA A 27 11.96 -13.40 -0.29
N SER A 28 12.58 -12.39 -0.87
CA SER A 28 13.61 -12.54 -1.89
C SER A 28 14.81 -13.33 -1.37
N GLY A 29 15.21 -14.37 -2.11
CA GLY A 29 16.44 -15.12 -1.90
C GLY A 29 17.65 -14.52 -2.62
N ALA A 30 17.53 -13.33 -3.18
CA ALA A 30 18.62 -12.69 -3.90
C ALA A 30 19.76 -12.26 -2.99
N ASN A 31 20.93 -12.06 -3.60
CA ASN A 31 21.94 -11.22 -2.98
C ASN A 31 21.36 -9.81 -2.84
N ASP A 32 21.60 -9.18 -1.69
CA ASP A 32 21.17 -7.81 -1.43
C ASP A 32 19.63 -7.63 -1.45
N ALA A 33 18.88 -8.61 -0.94
CA ALA A 33 17.41 -8.62 -0.92
C ALA A 33 16.82 -7.46 -0.10
N LEU A 34 17.46 -7.15 1.03
CA LEU A 34 17.22 -5.94 1.81
C LEU A 34 18.45 -5.04 1.67
N HIS A 35 18.22 -3.83 1.16
CA HIS A 35 19.29 -2.87 0.89
C HIS A 35 18.96 -1.49 1.44
N LEU A 36 19.85 -0.91 2.24
CA LEU A 36 19.77 0.49 2.66
C LEU A 36 21.01 1.30 2.22
N ASP A 37 20.83 2.23 1.29
CA ASP A 37 21.88 3.14 0.81
C ASP A 37 21.93 4.46 1.61
N GLY A 38 21.31 4.50 2.79
CA GLY A 38 21.26 5.66 3.67
C GLY A 38 20.16 5.53 4.72
N GLY A 39 20.02 6.53 5.58
CA GLY A 39 18.90 6.63 6.51
C GLY A 39 18.88 5.56 7.60
N SER A 40 17.68 5.21 8.05
CA SER A 40 17.47 4.25 9.14
C SER A 40 16.19 3.45 8.94
N LEU A 41 16.26 2.15 9.20
CA LEU A 41 15.12 1.23 9.28
C LEU A 41 14.99 0.71 10.71
N THR A 42 13.93 1.11 11.40
CA THR A 42 13.52 0.53 12.69
C THR A 42 12.24 -0.26 12.50
N ALA A 43 12.22 -1.49 12.99
CA ALA A 43 11.07 -2.40 12.92
C ALA A 43 10.88 -3.14 14.25
N ALA A 44 9.69 -3.71 14.49
CA ALA A 44 9.49 -4.60 15.64
C ALA A 44 10.29 -5.91 15.50
N ASN A 45 10.40 -6.41 14.27
CA ASN A 45 11.21 -7.56 13.88
C ASN A 45 11.51 -7.50 12.38
N ILE A 46 12.60 -8.10 11.93
CA ILE A 46 12.95 -8.18 10.51
C ILE A 46 13.26 -9.63 10.17
N LEU A 47 12.48 -10.21 9.27
CA LEU A 47 12.65 -11.57 8.75
C LEU A 47 13.07 -11.51 7.29
N ILE A 48 14.07 -12.29 6.93
CA ILE A 48 14.57 -12.39 5.56
C ILE A 48 14.71 -13.86 5.16
N ASN A 49 14.61 -14.15 3.87
CA ASN A 49 14.83 -15.51 3.37
C ASN A 49 16.25 -15.98 3.72
N SER A 50 16.39 -17.22 4.20
CA SER A 50 17.68 -17.81 4.57
C SER A 50 18.69 -17.93 3.43
N ALA A 51 18.23 -17.88 2.17
CA ALA A 51 19.09 -17.85 1.00
C ALA A 51 19.62 -16.44 0.66
N ALA A 52 19.06 -15.40 1.29
CA ALA A 52 19.35 -14.02 0.94
C ALA A 52 20.59 -13.46 1.66
N THR A 53 21.13 -12.40 1.09
CA THR A 53 21.99 -11.46 1.82
C THR A 53 21.32 -10.10 1.94
N TYR A 54 21.80 -9.28 2.87
CA TYR A 54 21.35 -7.90 3.07
C TYR A 54 22.55 -6.99 3.22
N SER A 55 22.40 -5.72 2.83
CA SER A 55 23.46 -4.72 3.04
C SER A 55 22.89 -3.35 3.39
N TYR A 56 23.67 -2.60 4.16
CA TYR A 56 23.33 -1.24 4.57
C TYR A 56 24.59 -0.39 4.70
N PRO A 57 25.34 -0.15 3.60
CA PRO A 57 26.68 0.45 3.64
C PRO A 57 26.74 1.84 4.30
N SER A 58 25.66 2.62 4.18
CA SER A 58 25.54 3.99 4.69
C SER A 58 24.26 4.21 5.53
N GLY A 59 23.55 3.12 5.86
CA GLY A 59 22.32 3.14 6.63
C GLY A 59 22.45 2.43 7.98
N SER A 60 21.35 2.41 8.73
CA SER A 60 21.23 1.64 9.97
C SER A 60 19.95 0.82 9.97
N VAL A 61 20.02 -0.39 10.52
CA VAL A 61 18.87 -1.31 10.58
C VAL A 61 18.76 -1.86 12.01
N SER A 62 17.57 -1.80 12.60
CA SER A 62 17.28 -2.31 13.93
C SER A 62 15.89 -2.96 14.01
N PRO A 63 15.76 -4.20 14.52
CA PRO A 63 16.83 -5.12 14.91
C PRO A 63 17.60 -5.66 13.69
N THR A 64 18.67 -6.40 13.91
CA THR A 64 19.38 -7.10 12.83
C THR A 64 18.42 -8.06 12.08
N PRO A 65 18.42 -8.10 10.74
CA PRO A 65 17.63 -9.05 9.96
C PRO A 65 17.89 -10.50 10.39
N THR A 66 16.82 -11.24 10.66
CA THR A 66 16.89 -12.65 11.08
C THR A 66 16.52 -13.56 9.91
N PRO A 67 17.44 -14.46 9.48
CA PRO A 67 17.14 -15.46 8.47
C PRO A 67 16.00 -16.41 8.87
N THR A 68 15.12 -16.74 7.93
CA THR A 68 14.03 -17.71 8.11
C THR A 68 13.73 -18.46 6.81
N SER A 69 12.97 -19.55 6.90
CA SER A 69 12.61 -20.36 5.72
C SER A 69 11.77 -19.57 4.71
N ALA A 70 11.89 -19.84 3.42
CA ALA A 70 11.01 -19.23 2.42
C ALA A 70 9.51 -19.50 2.69
N SER A 71 9.17 -20.64 3.27
CA SER A 71 7.80 -21.02 3.64
C SER A 71 7.16 -20.16 4.73
N SER A 72 7.94 -19.40 5.50
CA SER A 72 7.42 -18.46 6.51
C SER A 72 7.27 -17.03 5.98
N LEU A 73 7.63 -16.79 4.71
CA LEU A 73 7.62 -15.47 4.06
C LEU A 73 6.59 -15.38 2.92
N THR A 74 5.58 -16.25 2.94
CA THR A 74 4.50 -16.26 1.95
C THR A 74 3.53 -15.11 2.14
N ASP A 75 2.76 -14.77 1.09
CA ASP A 75 1.71 -13.75 1.16
C ASP A 75 0.71 -14.04 2.30
N PRO A 76 0.68 -13.21 3.35
CA PRO A 76 -0.20 -13.41 4.51
C PRO A 76 -1.68 -13.18 4.20
N LEU A 77 -1.99 -12.53 3.07
CA LEU A 77 -3.34 -12.17 2.64
C LEU A 77 -3.74 -12.91 1.36
N ALA A 78 -3.05 -13.99 0.99
CA ALA A 78 -3.33 -14.77 -0.22
C ALA A 78 -4.77 -15.31 -0.29
N SER A 79 -5.38 -15.64 0.86
CA SER A 79 -6.75 -16.15 0.97
C SER A 79 -7.82 -15.06 1.00
N MET A 80 -7.44 -13.79 1.10
CA MET A 80 -8.40 -12.67 1.19
C MET A 80 -9.27 -12.61 -0.07
N THR A 81 -10.59 -12.55 0.09
CA THR A 81 -11.48 -12.39 -1.08
C THR A 81 -11.38 -10.97 -1.61
N LEU A 82 -11.14 -10.82 -2.92
CA LEU A 82 -11.07 -9.52 -3.60
C LEU A 82 -12.36 -9.25 -4.37
N PRO A 83 -12.75 -7.97 -4.56
CA PRO A 83 -13.86 -7.62 -5.42
C PRO A 83 -13.59 -8.03 -6.87
N THR A 84 -14.66 -8.14 -7.65
CA THR A 84 -14.57 -8.41 -9.10
C THR A 84 -15.12 -7.23 -9.88
N PHE A 85 -14.48 -6.88 -10.98
CA PHE A 85 -15.06 -5.95 -11.95
C PHE A 85 -16.38 -6.50 -12.52
N SER A 86 -17.37 -5.62 -12.72
CA SER A 86 -18.66 -5.97 -13.35
C SER A 86 -18.99 -5.04 -14.51
N SER A 87 -19.25 -3.77 -14.22
CA SER A 87 -19.60 -2.73 -15.17
C SER A 87 -19.16 -1.36 -14.67
N CYS A 88 -18.97 -0.40 -15.57
CA CYS A 88 -18.61 0.96 -15.24
C CYS A 88 -19.82 1.74 -14.69
N THR A 89 -19.65 2.40 -13.54
CA THR A 89 -20.59 3.42 -13.03
C THR A 89 -20.19 4.79 -13.56
N TYR A 90 -18.88 5.04 -13.63
CA TYR A 90 -18.27 6.28 -14.09
C TYR A 90 -17.16 5.96 -15.11
N THR A 91 -16.94 6.86 -16.05
CA THR A 91 -15.91 6.70 -17.09
C THR A 91 -15.07 7.98 -17.20
N ASN A 92 -13.75 7.83 -17.39
CA ASN A 92 -12.81 8.93 -17.63
C ASN A 92 -12.94 10.06 -16.60
N THR A 93 -12.90 9.72 -15.32
CA THR A 93 -13.22 10.67 -14.24
C THR A 93 -12.09 11.67 -14.08
N SER A 94 -12.37 12.95 -14.36
CA SER A 94 -11.43 14.05 -14.17
C SER A 94 -12.03 15.13 -13.27
N ILE A 95 -11.39 15.35 -12.12
CA ILE A 95 -11.84 16.28 -11.08
C ILE A 95 -10.88 17.46 -11.00
N THR A 96 -11.36 18.63 -11.42
CA THR A 96 -10.65 19.92 -11.37
C THR A 96 -11.30 20.92 -10.41
N THR A 97 -12.43 20.54 -9.81
CA THR A 97 -13.19 21.33 -8.85
C THR A 97 -13.69 20.42 -7.73
N SER A 98 -13.52 20.88 -6.50
CA SER A 98 -13.84 20.16 -5.27
C SER A 98 -15.24 19.57 -5.28
N ARG A 99 -15.35 18.30 -4.90
CA ARG A 99 -16.63 17.57 -4.87
C ARG A 99 -16.54 16.29 -4.03
N THR A 100 -17.70 15.73 -3.73
CA THR A 100 -17.81 14.40 -3.14
C THR A 100 -17.97 13.35 -4.25
N LEU A 101 -17.26 12.22 -4.12
CA LEU A 101 -17.40 11.05 -4.99
C LEU A 101 -18.11 9.92 -4.25
N ASN A 102 -18.97 9.19 -4.94
CA ASN A 102 -19.69 8.05 -4.39
C ASN A 102 -18.97 6.73 -4.73
N PRO A 103 -19.13 5.69 -3.90
CA PRO A 103 -18.70 4.33 -4.22
C PRO A 103 -19.23 3.87 -5.58
N GLY A 104 -18.47 3.04 -6.28
CA GLY A 104 -18.83 2.57 -7.61
C GLY A 104 -17.60 2.15 -8.44
N THR A 105 -17.84 1.83 -9.70
CA THR A 105 -16.78 1.42 -10.63
C THR A 105 -16.38 2.59 -11.54
N TYR A 106 -15.12 3.00 -11.44
CA TYR A 106 -14.50 4.09 -12.19
C TYR A 106 -13.60 3.51 -13.29
N CYS A 107 -14.06 3.56 -14.53
CA CYS A 107 -13.34 3.04 -15.68
C CYS A 107 -12.54 4.11 -16.43
N GLY A 108 -11.41 3.76 -17.02
CA GLY A 108 -10.60 4.71 -17.80
C GLY A 108 -9.76 5.67 -16.94
N GLY A 109 -9.52 5.31 -15.69
CA GLY A 109 -8.73 6.07 -14.73
C GLY A 109 -9.52 7.14 -13.99
N MET A 110 -8.91 7.62 -12.91
CA MET A 110 -9.40 8.75 -12.11
C MET A 110 -8.28 9.76 -11.88
N THR A 111 -8.50 10.98 -12.37
CA THR A 111 -7.58 12.10 -12.20
C THR A 111 -8.18 13.14 -11.25
N ILE A 112 -7.39 13.60 -10.28
CA ILE A 112 -7.72 14.74 -9.41
C ILE A 112 -6.57 15.73 -9.53
N SER A 113 -6.90 16.98 -9.84
CA SER A 113 -5.92 18.00 -10.17
C SER A 113 -6.41 19.40 -9.77
N ASN A 114 -5.60 20.43 -10.05
CA ASN A 114 -5.95 21.84 -9.88
C ASN A 114 -6.31 22.21 -8.42
N GLY A 115 -5.66 21.58 -7.45
CA GLY A 115 -5.87 21.87 -6.03
C GLY A 115 -7.26 21.48 -5.50
N ALA A 116 -7.98 20.59 -6.20
CA ALA A 116 -9.34 20.20 -5.82
C ALA A 116 -9.34 19.42 -4.48
N SER A 117 -10.35 19.70 -3.65
CA SER A 117 -10.62 18.93 -2.43
C SER A 117 -11.74 17.91 -2.72
N VAL A 118 -11.40 16.63 -2.61
CA VAL A 118 -12.30 15.52 -2.89
C VAL A 118 -12.60 14.74 -1.60
N THR A 119 -13.88 14.50 -1.36
CA THR A 119 -14.32 13.60 -0.29
C THR A 119 -14.87 12.32 -0.91
N LEU A 120 -14.36 11.17 -0.48
CA LEU A 120 -14.90 9.86 -0.81
C LEU A 120 -15.92 9.47 0.26
N ASN A 121 -17.17 9.28 -0.15
CA ASN A 121 -18.17 8.66 0.71
C ASN A 121 -17.76 7.21 1.04
N SER A 122 -18.15 6.71 2.21
CA SER A 122 -17.79 5.35 2.65
C SER A 122 -18.26 4.30 1.65
N GLY A 123 -17.39 3.35 1.31
CA GLY A 123 -17.71 2.23 0.44
C GLY A 123 -16.56 1.72 -0.43
N LEU A 124 -16.91 0.85 -1.38
CA LEU A 124 -15.99 0.25 -2.33
C LEU A 124 -15.87 1.10 -3.61
N TYR A 125 -14.64 1.42 -3.99
CA TYR A 125 -14.29 2.06 -5.25
C TYR A 125 -13.49 1.06 -6.09
N ILE A 126 -14.10 0.55 -7.17
CA ILE A 126 -13.40 -0.30 -8.15
C ILE A 126 -12.85 0.62 -9.24
N ILE A 127 -11.54 0.58 -9.50
CA ILE A 127 -10.88 1.53 -10.41
C ILE A 127 -10.11 0.74 -11.47
N THR A 128 -10.36 1.05 -12.75
CA THR A 128 -9.58 0.54 -13.88
C THR A 128 -8.80 1.68 -14.53
N GLY A 129 -7.64 1.40 -15.12
CA GLY A 129 -6.77 2.43 -15.71
C GLY A 129 -5.95 3.26 -14.70
N GLY A 130 -6.02 2.94 -13.40
CA GLY A 130 -5.21 3.57 -12.36
C GLY A 130 -5.74 4.92 -11.85
N ILE A 131 -4.93 5.62 -11.06
CA ILE A 131 -5.23 6.96 -10.56
C ILE A 131 -4.06 7.91 -10.80
N ASN A 132 -4.39 9.18 -11.00
CA ASN A 132 -3.41 10.26 -11.06
C ASN A 132 -3.92 11.42 -10.21
N TRP A 133 -3.51 11.44 -8.94
CA TRP A 133 -3.77 12.57 -8.05
C TRP A 133 -2.51 13.42 -8.01
N ASN A 134 -2.63 14.62 -8.54
CA ASN A 134 -1.49 15.51 -8.71
C ASN A 134 -1.87 16.95 -8.38
N THR A 135 -0.86 17.83 -8.41
CA THR A 135 -0.95 19.27 -8.10
C THR A 135 -0.99 19.57 -6.60
N SER A 136 -0.26 20.61 -6.22
CA SER A 136 -0.23 21.09 -4.85
C SER A 136 -1.61 21.62 -4.43
N GLY A 137 -1.95 21.43 -3.15
CA GLY A 137 -3.24 21.83 -2.60
C GLY A 137 -4.38 20.83 -2.84
N THR A 138 -4.17 19.81 -3.69
CA THR A 138 -5.14 18.72 -3.84
C THR A 138 -5.26 17.98 -2.52
N THR A 139 -6.49 17.77 -2.06
CA THR A 139 -6.78 17.04 -0.81
C THR A 139 -7.78 15.93 -1.08
N VAL A 140 -7.51 14.71 -0.62
CA VAL A 140 -8.43 13.57 -0.74
C VAL A 140 -8.74 13.02 0.64
N ASN A 141 -9.99 13.14 1.06
CA ASN A 141 -10.49 12.65 2.35
C ASN A 141 -11.42 11.46 2.15
N GLY A 142 -11.42 10.50 3.06
CA GLY A 142 -12.31 9.35 2.99
C GLY A 142 -12.27 8.49 4.24
N THR A 143 -13.43 8.19 4.78
CA THR A 143 -13.58 7.31 5.94
C THR A 143 -14.33 6.05 5.54
N ALA A 144 -13.83 4.90 5.99
CA ALA A 144 -14.37 3.59 5.64
C ALA A 144 -14.44 3.37 4.11
N VAL A 145 -13.31 3.54 3.45
CA VAL A 145 -13.17 3.36 1.99
C VAL A 145 -12.21 2.23 1.65
N THR A 146 -12.53 1.48 0.60
CA THR A 146 -11.62 0.52 -0.02
C THR A 146 -11.46 0.90 -1.48
N LEU A 147 -10.22 1.14 -1.91
CA LEU A 147 -9.84 1.39 -3.30
C LEU A 147 -9.31 0.09 -3.90
N PHE A 148 -10.04 -0.50 -4.83
CA PHE A 148 -9.65 -1.73 -5.51
C PHE A 148 -9.25 -1.44 -6.96
N PHE A 149 -8.00 -1.72 -7.31
CA PHE A 149 -7.43 -1.47 -8.63
C PHE A 149 -7.42 -2.76 -9.45
N THR A 150 -8.08 -2.75 -10.60
CA THR A 150 -8.19 -3.91 -11.50
C THR A 150 -8.22 -3.45 -12.96
N GLN A 151 -8.45 -4.39 -13.88
CA GLN A 151 -8.70 -4.13 -15.29
C GLN A 151 -10.17 -4.40 -15.63
N GLY A 152 -10.64 -3.83 -16.74
CA GLY A 152 -12.04 -3.96 -17.16
C GLY A 152 -12.57 -2.68 -17.79
N GLY A 153 -13.76 -2.77 -18.41
CA GLY A 153 -14.40 -1.62 -19.04
C GLY A 153 -13.60 -1.02 -20.21
N GLY A 154 -12.77 -1.83 -20.88
CA GLY A 154 -11.89 -1.39 -21.98
C GLY A 154 -10.56 -0.80 -21.53
N SER A 155 -10.24 -0.79 -20.23
CA SER A 155 -8.95 -0.34 -19.70
C SER A 155 -8.18 -1.47 -19.03
N GLY A 156 -6.87 -1.51 -19.25
CA GLY A 156 -5.96 -2.39 -18.51
C GLY A 156 -5.70 -1.85 -17.10
N TYR A 157 -4.74 -2.48 -16.42
CA TYR A 157 -4.14 -1.92 -15.22
C TYR A 157 -3.46 -0.58 -15.52
N GLY A 158 -3.32 0.28 -14.51
CA GLY A 158 -2.69 1.59 -14.64
C GLY A 158 -2.04 2.02 -13.33
N ASN A 159 -1.04 2.90 -13.42
CA ASN A 159 -0.32 3.41 -12.26
C ASN A 159 -1.27 4.02 -11.21
N VAL A 160 -0.90 3.88 -9.94
CA VAL A 160 -1.56 4.55 -8.83
C VAL A 160 -0.61 5.64 -8.35
N THR A 161 -0.82 6.87 -8.82
CA THR A 161 0.09 7.98 -8.53
C THR A 161 -0.55 9.01 -7.62
N ILE A 162 0.12 9.31 -6.51
CA ILE A 162 -0.18 10.40 -5.57
C ILE A 162 1.07 11.29 -5.53
N SER A 163 1.00 12.49 -6.11
CA SER A 163 2.20 13.28 -6.39
C SER A 163 1.99 14.78 -6.24
N GLY A 164 3.09 15.53 -6.13
CA GLY A 164 3.09 16.99 -6.27
C GLY A 164 2.44 17.74 -5.11
N GLY A 165 2.61 17.28 -3.87
CA GLY A 165 2.10 17.95 -2.67
C GLY A 165 0.62 17.69 -2.39
N VAL A 166 0.14 16.51 -2.77
CA VAL A 166 -1.22 16.05 -2.44
C VAL A 166 -1.29 15.68 -0.94
N ASN A 167 -2.39 16.05 -0.29
CA ASN A 167 -2.70 15.58 1.07
C ASN A 167 -3.78 14.49 0.99
N THR A 168 -3.51 13.32 1.55
CA THR A 168 -4.50 12.23 1.65
C THR A 168 -4.77 11.90 3.11
N ASN A 169 -6.05 11.81 3.47
CA ASN A 169 -6.53 11.33 4.76
C ASN A 169 -7.57 10.24 4.50
N LEU A 170 -7.12 8.99 4.54
CA LEU A 170 -7.92 7.85 4.13
C LEU A 170 -7.90 6.75 5.19
N SER A 171 -9.07 6.17 5.48
CA SER A 171 -9.18 5.04 6.39
C SER A 171 -10.02 3.90 5.82
N ALA A 172 -9.52 2.69 5.96
CA ALA A 172 -10.22 1.45 5.62
C ALA A 172 -11.48 1.26 6.49
N PRO A 173 -12.50 0.55 5.99
CA PRO A 173 -13.63 0.16 6.82
C PRO A 173 -13.21 -0.82 7.91
N THR A 174 -13.88 -0.81 9.06
CA THR A 174 -13.61 -1.75 10.16
C THR A 174 -14.74 -2.74 10.42
N ASN A 175 -15.93 -2.50 9.86
CA ASN A 175 -17.12 -3.30 10.10
C ASN A 175 -18.11 -3.25 8.92
N VAL A 176 -17.68 -3.72 7.75
CA VAL A 176 -18.56 -3.95 6.60
C VAL A 176 -19.20 -5.33 6.64
N SER A 177 -20.42 -5.40 6.13
CA SER A 177 -21.24 -6.62 6.12
C SER A 177 -21.16 -7.41 4.82
N SER A 178 -20.61 -6.80 3.76
CA SER A 178 -20.51 -7.41 2.43
C SER A 178 -19.36 -6.78 1.63
N LEU A 179 -18.83 -7.55 0.67
CA LEU A 179 -17.73 -7.12 -0.18
C LEU A 179 -18.08 -5.88 -1.03
N SER A 180 -19.35 -5.66 -1.36
CA SER A 180 -19.82 -4.46 -2.05
C SER A 180 -19.67 -3.17 -1.25
N GLN A 181 -19.48 -3.26 0.08
CA GLN A 181 -19.24 -2.10 0.95
C GLN A 181 -17.74 -1.83 1.17
N GLY A 182 -16.86 -2.75 0.76
CA GLY A 182 -15.42 -2.66 0.96
C GLY A 182 -14.86 -3.95 1.58
N ILE A 183 -13.62 -3.87 2.06
CA ILE A 183 -12.94 -4.97 2.75
C ILE A 183 -12.44 -4.47 4.10
N ASN A 184 -12.85 -5.12 5.19
CA ASN A 184 -12.43 -4.74 6.54
C ASN A 184 -10.91 -4.69 6.65
N GLY A 185 -10.39 -3.55 7.11
CA GLY A 185 -8.97 -3.29 7.32
C GLY A 185 -8.18 -2.99 6.05
N VAL A 186 -8.75 -3.09 4.84
CA VAL A 186 -8.02 -2.87 3.58
C VAL A 186 -8.42 -1.54 2.95
N LEU A 187 -7.43 -0.67 2.83
CA LEU A 187 -7.57 0.66 2.25
C LEU A 187 -7.34 0.63 0.74
N MET A 188 -6.29 -0.04 0.29
CA MET A 188 -5.96 -0.21 -1.13
C MET A 188 -5.68 -1.68 -1.41
N ALA A 189 -6.22 -2.19 -2.52
CA ALA A 189 -5.94 -3.53 -3.00
C ALA A 189 -5.76 -3.54 -4.52
N THR A 190 -4.81 -4.32 -5.03
CA THR A 190 -4.70 -4.63 -6.46
C THR A 190 -5.25 -6.01 -6.74
N ASP A 191 -5.73 -6.21 -7.96
CA ASP A 191 -6.02 -7.54 -8.50
C ASP A 191 -4.77 -8.43 -8.44
N ARG A 192 -4.92 -9.69 -8.01
CA ARG A 192 -3.79 -10.65 -7.94
C ARG A 192 -3.23 -11.01 -9.31
N SER A 193 -4.03 -10.84 -10.36
CA SER A 193 -3.58 -11.05 -11.74
C SER A 193 -2.79 -9.87 -12.31
N TRP A 194 -2.67 -8.77 -11.57
CA TRP A 194 -1.76 -7.68 -11.91
C TRP A 194 -0.33 -8.05 -11.52
N ILE A 195 0.35 -8.74 -12.45
CA ILE A 195 1.73 -9.21 -12.33
C ILE A 195 2.65 -8.50 -13.32
N ASN A 196 2.78 -7.17 -13.19
CA ASN A 196 3.57 -6.34 -14.12
C ASN A 196 4.50 -5.40 -13.36
N THR A 197 5.79 -5.45 -13.68
CA THR A 197 6.85 -4.62 -13.08
C THR A 197 6.99 -3.22 -13.69
N SER A 198 6.27 -2.91 -14.78
CA SER A 198 6.31 -1.58 -15.43
C SER A 198 5.28 -0.60 -14.86
N GLN A 199 4.45 -1.03 -13.92
CA GLN A 199 3.45 -0.20 -13.25
C GLN A 199 3.54 -0.38 -11.75
N GLU A 200 3.21 0.68 -11.02
CA GLU A 200 3.49 0.77 -9.59
C GLU A 200 2.44 1.61 -8.87
N ILE A 201 2.42 1.44 -7.54
CA ILE A 201 1.84 2.43 -6.64
C ILE A 201 2.96 3.37 -6.23
N ASN A 202 2.82 4.65 -6.60
CA ASN A 202 3.83 5.66 -6.39
C ASN A 202 3.26 6.84 -5.59
N ILE A 203 3.78 7.04 -4.38
CA ILE A 203 3.47 8.17 -3.52
C ILE A 203 4.72 9.06 -3.45
N ASN A 204 4.66 10.23 -4.07
CA ASN A 204 5.86 11.06 -4.26
C ASN A 204 5.63 12.58 -4.18
N GLY A 205 6.72 13.32 -4.40
CA GLY A 205 6.67 14.74 -4.79
C GLY A 205 6.19 15.66 -3.68
N GLY A 206 6.64 15.44 -2.44
CA GLY A 206 6.30 16.26 -1.28
C GLY A 206 4.88 16.05 -0.76
N SER A 207 4.23 14.96 -1.17
CA SER A 207 2.87 14.63 -0.71
C SER A 207 2.86 14.18 0.75
N ASN A 208 1.75 14.41 1.44
CA ASN A 208 1.50 13.89 2.78
C ASN A 208 0.37 12.87 2.73
N ALA A 209 0.61 11.67 3.22
CA ALA A 209 -0.37 10.59 3.23
C ALA A 209 -0.58 10.07 4.65
N ASP A 210 -1.76 10.35 5.21
CA ASP A 210 -2.26 9.71 6.43
C ASP A 210 -3.19 8.56 6.03
N LEU A 211 -2.63 7.34 6.06
CA LEU A 211 -3.27 6.14 5.54
C LEU A 211 -3.52 5.15 6.68
N THR A 212 -4.79 4.92 7.00
CA THR A 212 -5.18 3.94 8.02
C THR A 212 -5.70 2.66 7.37
N GLY A 213 -5.00 1.54 7.58
CA GLY A 213 -5.35 0.22 7.03
C GLY A 213 -4.26 -0.39 6.14
N ILE A 214 -4.63 -1.41 5.38
CA ILE A 214 -3.70 -2.22 4.57
C ILE A 214 -3.66 -1.73 3.12
N ILE A 215 -2.46 -1.65 2.56
CA ILE A 215 -2.19 -1.66 1.12
C ILE A 215 -1.76 -3.09 0.73
N TYR A 216 -2.57 -3.73 -0.12
CA TYR A 216 -2.34 -5.09 -0.62
C TYR A 216 -2.10 -5.06 -2.13
N ALA A 217 -0.85 -5.23 -2.55
CA ALA A 217 -0.39 -5.08 -3.93
C ALA A 217 0.56 -6.23 -4.34
N PRO A 218 0.13 -7.50 -4.27
CA PRO A 218 1.03 -8.66 -4.23
C PRO A 218 1.89 -8.89 -5.49
N GLY A 219 1.51 -8.32 -6.63
CA GLY A 219 2.26 -8.39 -7.90
C GLY A 219 2.72 -7.04 -8.42
N VAL A 220 2.67 -5.99 -7.59
CA VAL A 220 2.93 -4.59 -7.97
C VAL A 220 3.90 -3.95 -6.97
N GLY A 221 4.88 -3.21 -7.47
CA GLY A 221 5.83 -2.46 -6.65
C GLY A 221 5.17 -1.26 -5.97
N VAL A 222 5.62 -0.94 -4.76
CA VAL A 222 5.19 0.24 -3.99
C VAL A 222 6.39 1.14 -3.73
N ILE A 223 6.35 2.34 -4.28
CA ILE A 223 7.40 3.34 -4.18
C ILE A 223 6.91 4.56 -3.39
N ILE A 224 7.66 4.93 -2.36
CA ILE A 224 7.47 6.15 -1.59
C ILE A 224 8.74 7.00 -1.75
N THR A 225 8.63 8.18 -2.35
CA THR A 225 9.82 8.98 -2.73
C THR A 225 9.62 10.49 -2.69
N GLY A 226 10.69 11.27 -2.96
CA GLY A 226 10.61 12.68 -3.27
C GLY A 226 10.10 13.55 -2.12
N ASN A 227 10.67 13.42 -0.93
CA ASN A 227 10.29 14.17 0.29
C ASN A 227 8.83 13.95 0.73
N THR A 228 8.24 12.83 0.37
CA THR A 228 6.90 12.45 0.83
C THR A 228 6.92 11.99 2.28
N THR A 229 5.86 12.33 3.01
CA THR A 229 5.62 11.81 4.36
C THR A 229 4.43 10.86 4.33
N VAL A 230 4.65 9.61 4.74
CA VAL A 230 3.58 8.64 4.96
C VAL A 230 3.48 8.34 6.45
N THR A 231 2.31 8.61 7.02
CA THR A 231 1.93 8.23 8.37
C THR A 231 0.69 7.35 8.31
N GLY A 232 0.42 6.59 9.37
CA GLY A 232 -0.77 5.75 9.37
C GLY A 232 -0.98 4.97 10.65
N LYS A 233 -2.24 4.67 10.96
CA LYS A 233 -2.61 3.74 12.04
C LYS A 233 -2.98 2.39 11.44
N TYR A 234 -2.69 1.30 12.14
CA TYR A 234 -2.98 -0.06 11.63
C TYR A 234 -2.43 -0.31 10.22
N PHE A 235 -1.32 0.37 9.88
CA PHE A 235 -0.81 0.35 8.52
C PHE A 235 -0.14 -0.99 8.22
N GLY A 236 -0.67 -1.67 7.22
CA GLY A 236 -0.10 -2.87 6.63
C GLY A 236 0.33 -2.62 5.20
N LEU A 237 1.47 -3.15 4.80
CA LEU A 237 1.91 -3.10 3.41
C LEU A 237 2.36 -4.48 2.98
N VAL A 238 1.72 -5.02 1.96
CA VAL A 238 2.08 -6.26 1.29
C VAL A 238 2.23 -5.92 -0.19
N ALA A 239 3.43 -6.01 -0.72
CA ALA A 239 3.73 -5.63 -2.09
C ALA A 239 4.69 -6.63 -2.72
N ASP A 240 4.81 -6.61 -4.05
CA ASP A 240 5.84 -7.36 -4.75
C ASP A 240 7.24 -6.90 -4.30
N ASN A 241 7.49 -5.61 -4.41
CA ASN A 241 8.69 -4.95 -3.90
C ASN A 241 8.34 -3.60 -3.26
N ILE A 242 9.19 -3.14 -2.35
CA ILE A 242 8.98 -1.92 -1.58
C ILE A 242 10.23 -1.05 -1.67
N SER A 243 10.04 0.21 -2.06
CA SER A 243 11.12 1.20 -2.09
C SER A 243 10.71 2.47 -1.35
N VAL A 244 11.48 2.85 -0.32
CA VAL A 244 11.27 4.11 0.42
C VAL A 244 12.53 4.95 0.33
N ASN A 245 12.52 5.99 -0.51
CA ASN A 245 13.75 6.69 -0.87
C ASN A 245 13.58 8.19 -1.14
N GLY A 246 14.62 8.87 -1.62
CA GLY A 246 14.53 10.24 -2.13
C GLY A 246 14.07 11.26 -1.09
N GLY A 247 14.54 11.11 0.15
CA GLY A 247 14.18 12.00 1.27
C GLY A 247 12.78 11.77 1.84
N ALA A 248 12.09 10.69 1.44
CA ALA A 248 10.82 10.33 2.04
C ALA A 248 10.95 9.97 3.54
N SER A 249 9.82 9.94 4.25
CA SER A 249 9.71 9.35 5.57
C SER A 249 8.48 8.45 5.66
N LEU A 250 8.65 7.30 6.32
CA LEU A 250 7.58 6.35 6.58
C LEU A 250 7.55 6.07 8.09
N THR A 251 6.53 6.57 8.77
CA THR A 251 6.38 6.41 10.23
C THR A 251 5.07 5.70 10.54
N ILE A 252 5.18 4.46 10.98
CA ILE A 252 4.05 3.60 11.34
C ILE A 252 4.14 3.31 12.85
N PRO A 253 3.31 3.94 13.70
CA PRO A 253 3.26 3.63 15.12
C PRO A 253 2.91 2.16 15.36
N THR A 254 3.35 1.63 16.50
CA THR A 254 2.99 0.28 16.94
C THR A 254 1.46 0.12 16.95
N PRO A 255 0.91 -0.81 16.15
CA PRO A 255 -0.53 -0.95 16.06
C PRO A 255 -1.10 -1.57 17.34
N ASN A 256 -2.22 -1.04 17.83
CA ASN A 256 -2.96 -1.62 18.95
C ASN A 256 -4.29 -2.21 18.47
N TYR A 257 -4.27 -3.46 18.02
CA TYR A 257 -5.46 -4.12 17.46
C TYR A 257 -6.56 -4.45 18.49
N SER A 258 -6.38 -4.16 19.79
CA SER A 258 -7.37 -4.48 20.83
C SER A 258 -8.73 -3.81 20.64
N SER A 259 -8.78 -2.69 19.91
CA SER A 259 -10.01 -1.98 19.61
C SER A 259 -10.69 -2.43 18.31
N LEU A 260 -10.09 -3.35 17.54
CA LEU A 260 -10.66 -3.84 16.29
C LEU A 260 -11.41 -5.17 16.50
N PRO A 261 -12.63 -5.33 15.96
CA PRO A 261 -13.42 -6.56 16.13
C PRO A 261 -12.72 -7.84 15.67
N HIS A 262 -11.76 -7.72 14.73
CA HIS A 262 -11.11 -8.85 14.05
C HIS A 262 -9.61 -8.99 14.37
N GLY A 263 -9.06 -8.21 15.31
CA GLY A 263 -7.65 -8.33 15.71
C GLY A 263 -6.65 -7.95 14.60
N SER A 264 -5.44 -8.52 14.65
CA SER A 264 -4.40 -8.31 13.63
C SER A 264 -4.73 -9.10 12.36
N PRO A 265 -4.61 -8.50 11.16
CA PRO A 265 -4.76 -9.20 9.89
C PRO A 265 -3.50 -9.98 9.48
N PHE A 266 -2.36 -9.80 10.17
CA PHE A 266 -1.10 -10.48 9.86
C PHE A 266 -0.78 -11.63 10.84
N PRO A 267 -0.23 -12.77 10.36
CA PRO A 267 0.23 -13.85 11.22
C PRO A 267 1.25 -13.35 12.25
N GLY A 268 1.10 -13.75 13.52
CA GLY A 268 1.96 -13.32 14.63
C GLY A 268 1.30 -12.42 15.68
N GLY A 269 0.02 -12.09 15.51
CA GLY A 269 -0.78 -11.36 16.51
C GLY A 269 -2.24 -11.78 16.52
N THR A 270 -2.51 -13.06 16.73
CA THR A 270 -3.86 -13.67 16.84
C THR A 270 -4.81 -13.28 15.70
N VAL A 271 -4.61 -13.91 14.54
CA VAL A 271 -5.58 -13.92 13.43
C VAL A 271 -6.68 -14.92 13.78
N TYR A 272 -7.91 -14.45 14.02
CA TYR A 272 -9.10 -15.26 13.84
C TYR A 272 -9.67 -14.91 12.47
N LEU A 273 -9.38 -15.73 11.47
CA LEU A 273 -10.24 -15.84 10.30
C LEU A 273 -11.56 -16.41 10.83
N SER A 274 -12.61 -15.59 10.93
CA SER A 274 -13.94 -16.11 11.22
C SER A 274 -14.40 -16.99 10.05
N GLN A 275 -15.04 -18.09 10.43
CA GLN A 275 -15.71 -19.08 9.59
C GLN A 275 -16.63 -18.46 8.53
#